data_AF-A0A7C2Y861-F1
#
_entry.id   AF-A0A7C2Y861-F1
#
_cell.length_a   1.000
_cell.length_b   1.000
_cell.length_c   1.000
_cell.angle_alpha   90.00
_cell.angle_beta   90.00
_cell.angle_gamma   90.00
#
_symmetry.space_group_name_H-M   'P 1'
#
loop_
_entity.id
_entity.type
_entity.pdbx_description
1 polymer ?
#
loop_
_entity_poly.entity_id
_entity_poly.type
_entity_poly.pdbx_seq_one_letter_code
_entity_poly.pdbx_strand_id
1 'polypeptide(L)'
;MKQNRLRLVIAALLLLLPVAGYFSQQVFADQPQMEAALAALKNAREHLAKATDDKGGHRKKAMEHIRKAIVEVEKGIAFDRRH
;
A
#
# COMPACT_ATOMS: atom_id res chain seq x y z
N MET A 1 -23.34 51.74 0.42
CA MET A 1 -24.12 50.48 0.22
C MET A 1 -23.55 49.52 -0.83
N LYS A 2 -23.01 49.96 -1.98
CA LYS A 2 -22.45 49.05 -3.02
C LYS A 2 -21.20 48.26 -2.59
N GLN A 3 -20.29 48.87 -1.81
CA GLN A 3 -19.03 48.22 -1.40
C GLN A 3 -19.20 47.07 -0.38
N ASN A 4 -20.22 47.13 0.49
CA ASN A 4 -20.50 46.07 1.46
C ASN A 4 -21.07 44.81 0.79
N ARG A 5 -21.86 44.98 -0.28
CA ARG A 5 -22.36 43.86 -1.09
C ARG A 5 -21.23 43.15 -1.84
N LEU A 6 -20.24 43.90 -2.32
CA LEU A 6 -19.06 43.36 -2.99
C LEU A 6 -18.17 42.56 -2.02
N ARG A 7 -17.99 43.03 -0.78
CA ARG A 7 -17.27 42.30 0.28
C ARG A 7 -18.00 41.03 0.73
N LEU A 8 -19.33 41.05 0.79
CA LEU A 8 -20.15 39.88 1.11
C LEU A 8 -20.08 38.81 0.01
N VAL A 9 -20.01 39.21 -1.27
CA VAL A 9 -19.84 38.26 -2.38
C VAL A 9 -18.44 37.62 -2.37
N ILE A 10 -17.38 38.39 -2.05
CA ILE A 10 -16.01 37.85 -1.92
C ILE A 10 -15.90 36.90 -0.72
N ALA A 11 -16.53 37.23 0.42
CA ALA A 11 -16.58 36.36 1.58
C ALA A 11 -17.40 35.07 1.34
N ALA A 12 -18.47 35.15 0.54
CA ALA A 12 -19.25 33.99 0.13
C ALA A 12 -18.49 33.12 -0.90
N LEU A 13 -17.65 33.71 -1.76
CA LEU A 13 -16.81 32.96 -2.71
C LEU A 13 -15.64 32.22 -2.03
N LEU A 14 -15.10 32.75 -0.93
CA LEU A 14 -14.04 32.10 -0.14
C LEU A 14 -14.54 30.91 0.69
N LEU A 15 -15.86 30.76 0.85
CA LEU A 15 -16.52 29.62 1.49
C LEU A 15 -16.75 28.43 0.55
N LEU A 16 -16.40 28.58 -0.73
CA LEU A 16 -16.44 27.53 -1.77
C LEU A 16 -15.02 27.03 -2.12
N LEU A 17 -14.09 27.06 -1.17
CA LEU A 17 -12.87 26.24 -1.29
C LEU A 17 -13.29 24.77 -1.24
N PRO A 18 -12.94 23.97 -2.26
CA PRO A 18 -13.44 22.61 -2.36
C PRO A 18 -12.90 21.81 -1.18
N VAL A 19 -13.80 21.45 -0.27
CA VAL A 19 -13.63 20.36 0.70
C VAL A 19 -13.71 19.03 -0.09
N ALA A 20 -12.99 18.94 -1.21
CA ALA A 20 -12.84 17.74 -2.04
C ALA A 20 -11.62 16.91 -1.60
N GLY A 21 -11.01 17.26 -0.46
CA GLY A 21 -9.94 16.49 0.18
C GLY A 21 -10.43 15.38 1.12
N TYR A 22 -11.74 15.15 1.21
CA TYR A 22 -12.33 14.15 2.11
C TYR A 22 -13.00 12.99 1.36
N PHE A 23 -12.61 12.74 0.11
CA PHE A 23 -12.72 11.39 -0.41
C PHE A 23 -11.54 10.60 0.15
N SER A 24 -11.58 10.38 1.47
CA SER A 24 -10.93 9.24 2.10
C SER A 24 -11.41 8.06 1.29
N GLN A 25 -10.57 7.60 0.37
CA GLN A 25 -10.88 6.44 -0.41
C GLN A 25 -11.24 5.35 0.59
N GLN A 26 -12.47 4.85 0.50
CA GLN A 26 -12.80 3.54 1.02
C GLN A 26 -12.06 2.54 0.12
N VAL A 27 -10.72 2.52 0.21
CA VAL A 27 -9.92 1.39 -0.26
C VAL A 27 -10.15 0.34 0.80
N PHE A 28 -10.79 -0.75 0.41
CA PHE A 28 -10.76 -2.03 1.13
C PHE A 28 -9.36 -2.19 1.74
N ALA A 29 -9.27 -2.05 3.06
CA ALA A 29 -8.09 -1.73 3.86
C ALA A 29 -6.75 -1.81 3.11
N ASP A 30 -6.17 -0.66 2.77
CA ASP A 30 -4.79 -0.60 2.29
C ASP A 30 -3.91 -1.31 3.34
N GLN A 31 -3.31 -2.44 2.97
CA GLN A 31 -2.36 -3.19 3.79
C GLN A 31 -0.93 -2.94 3.28
N PRO A 32 -0.42 -1.68 3.32
CA PRO A 32 0.83 -1.31 2.67
C PRO A 32 2.02 -2.07 3.24
N GLN A 33 1.96 -2.49 4.50
CA GLN A 33 3.01 -3.29 5.13
C GLN A 33 3.03 -4.72 4.62
N MET A 34 1.86 -5.34 4.39
CA MET A 34 1.78 -6.70 3.82
C MET A 34 2.22 -6.69 2.35
N GLU A 35 1.85 -5.65 1.60
CA GLU A 35 2.31 -5.48 0.22
C GLU A 35 3.81 -5.23 0.13
N ALA A 36 4.37 -4.39 1.03
CA ALA A 36 5.80 -4.20 1.16
C ALA A 36 6.54 -5.49 1.54
N ALA A 37 5.98 -6.27 2.48
CA ALA A 37 6.52 -7.59 2.85
C ALA A 37 6.52 -8.55 1.66
N LEU A 38 5.43 -8.60 0.88
CA LEU A 38 5.34 -9.42 -0.33
C LEU A 38 6.41 -9.02 -1.37
N ALA A 39 6.61 -7.73 -1.58
CA ALA A 39 7.65 -7.22 -2.48
C ALA A 39 9.06 -7.61 -1.99
N ALA A 40 9.34 -7.43 -0.70
CA ALA A 40 10.63 -7.80 -0.10
C ALA A 40 10.91 -9.31 -0.22
N LEU A 41 9.90 -10.15 0.02
CA LEU A 41 10.02 -11.61 -0.12
C LEU A 41 10.29 -12.02 -1.58
N LYS A 42 9.61 -11.40 -2.55
CA LYS A 42 9.85 -11.65 -3.99
C LYS A 42 11.27 -11.26 -4.39
N ASN A 43 11.75 -10.12 -3.93
CA ASN A 43 13.12 -9.66 -4.16
C ASN A 43 14.16 -10.63 -3.53
N ALA A 44 13.97 -11.02 -2.27
CA ALA A 44 14.84 -12.00 -1.61
C ALA A 44 14.87 -13.36 -2.35
N ARG A 45 13.71 -13.80 -2.87
CA ARG A 45 13.61 -15.00 -3.72
C ARG A 45 14.48 -14.90 -4.97
N GLU A 46 14.47 -13.75 -5.65
CA GLU A 46 15.29 -13.51 -6.84
C GLU A 46 16.79 -13.51 -6.53
N HIS A 47 17.20 -12.92 -5.41
CA HIS A 47 18.59 -12.98 -4.97
C HIS A 47 19.05 -14.43 -4.71
N LEU A 48 18.24 -15.24 -4.03
CA LEU A 48 18.55 -16.65 -3.80
C LEU A 48 18.52 -17.50 -5.07
N ALA A 49 17.74 -17.11 -6.09
CA ALA A 49 17.72 -17.79 -7.38
C ALA A 49 19.02 -17.57 -8.16
N LYS A 50 19.65 -16.40 -7.99
CA LYS A 50 20.92 -16.01 -8.63
C LYS A 50 22.16 -16.46 -7.87
N ALA A 51 22.01 -16.91 -6.61
CA ALA A 51 23.14 -17.40 -5.82
C ALA A 51 23.68 -18.72 -6.39
N THR A 52 25.01 -18.79 -6.59
CA THR A 52 25.69 -19.87 -7.32
C THR A 52 25.68 -21.21 -6.60
N ASP A 53 25.92 -21.21 -5.28
CA ASP A 53 25.98 -22.45 -4.49
C ASP A 53 24.83 -22.56 -3.51
N ASP A 54 24.44 -23.80 -3.20
CA ASP A 54 23.44 -24.10 -2.18
C ASP A 54 23.89 -23.76 -0.75
N LYS A 55 25.19 -23.44 -0.55
CA LYS A 55 25.83 -23.13 0.75
C LYS A 55 25.41 -24.12 1.84
N GLY A 56 25.72 -25.39 1.65
CA GLY A 56 25.34 -26.47 2.59
C GLY A 56 23.85 -26.80 2.63
N GLY A 57 23.08 -26.43 1.60
CA GLY A 57 21.62 -26.64 1.55
C GLY A 57 20.80 -25.45 2.07
N HIS A 58 21.46 -24.44 2.64
CA HIS A 58 20.79 -23.27 3.20
C HIS A 58 20.06 -22.44 2.16
N ARG A 59 20.60 -22.33 0.93
CA ARG A 59 19.95 -21.55 -0.14
C ARG A 59 18.59 -22.16 -0.52
N LYS A 60 18.53 -23.48 -0.76
CA LYS A 60 17.27 -24.17 -1.05
C LYS A 60 16.30 -24.10 0.11
N LYS A 61 16.78 -24.29 1.35
CA LYS A 61 15.93 -24.19 2.56
C LYS A 61 15.34 -22.80 2.73
N ALA A 62 16.15 -21.75 2.57
CA ALA A 62 15.68 -20.36 2.58
C ALA A 62 14.66 -20.09 1.48
N MET A 63 14.90 -20.59 0.27
CA MET A 63 13.96 -20.49 -0.86
C MET A 63 12.61 -21.15 -0.54
N GLU A 64 12.61 -22.31 0.12
CA GLU A 64 11.39 -22.99 0.57
C GLU A 64 10.61 -22.13 1.59
N HIS A 65 11.30 -21.60 2.60
CA HIS A 65 10.68 -20.74 3.61
C HIS A 65 10.08 -19.47 2.99
N ILE A 66 10.80 -18.82 2.07
CA ILE A 66 10.31 -17.62 1.38
C ILE A 66 9.06 -17.93 0.54
N ARG A 67 9.02 -19.07 -0.16
CA ARG A 67 7.81 -19.47 -0.92
C ARG A 67 6.60 -19.66 0.00
N LYS A 68 6.78 -20.28 1.16
CA LYS A 68 5.71 -20.43 2.16
C LYS A 68 5.26 -19.08 2.69
N ALA A 69 6.19 -18.19 3.02
CA ALA A 69 5.88 -16.85 3.50
C ALA A 69 5.10 -16.02 2.47
N ILE A 70 5.48 -16.07 1.18
CA ILE A 70 4.75 -15.40 0.09
C ILE A 70 3.29 -15.84 0.08
N VAL A 71 3.04 -17.15 0.14
CA VAL A 71 1.67 -17.71 0.12
C VAL A 71 0.85 -17.21 1.30
N GLU A 72 1.41 -17.17 2.50
CA GLU A 72 0.69 -16.69 3.69
C GLU A 72 0.42 -15.18 3.65
N VAL A 73 1.36 -14.38 3.13
CA VAL A 73 1.15 -12.93 2.96
C VAL A 73 0.07 -12.67 1.91
N GLU A 74 0.08 -13.38 0.78
CA GLU A 74 -0.97 -13.28 -0.25
C GLU A 74 -2.35 -13.67 0.31
N LYS A 75 -2.43 -14.72 1.13
CA LYS A 75 -3.66 -15.09 1.84
C LYS A 75 -4.13 -14.02 2.81
N GLY A 76 -3.22 -13.41 3.57
CA GLY A 76 -3.55 -12.34 4.51
C GLY A 76 -4.12 -11.10 3.80
N ILE A 77 -3.46 -10.66 2.72
CA ILE A 77 -3.96 -9.58 1.86
C ILE A 77 -5.35 -9.94 1.29
N ALA A 78 -5.52 -11.17 0.82
CA ALA A 78 -6.79 -11.61 0.26
C ALA A 78 -7.90 -11.78 1.31
N PHE A 79 -7.55 -12.10 2.56
CA PHE A 79 -8.50 -12.19 3.67
C PHE A 79 -9.06 -10.81 4.00
N ASP A 80 -8.18 -9.84 4.16
CA ASP A 80 -8.50 -8.44 4.47
C ASP A 80 -9.30 -7.75 3.36
N ARG A 81 -9.03 -8.06 2.09
CA ARG A 81 -9.87 -7.59 0.96
C ARG A 81 -11.30 -8.16 0.95
N ARG A 82 -11.57 -9.23 1.72
CA ARG A 82 -12.86 -9.93 1.74
C ARG A 82 -13.66 -9.76 3.04
N HIS A 83 -13.06 -9.23 4.10
CA HIS A 83 -13.65 -9.11 5.44
C HIS A 83 -13.41 -7.72 6.01
#